data_AF-Q4C047-F1
#
_entry.id   AF-Q4C047-F1
#
_cell.length_a   1.000
_cell.length_b   1.000
_cell.length_c   1.000
_cell.angle_alpha   90.00
_cell.angle_beta   90.00
_cell.angle_gamma   90.00
#
_symmetry.space_group_name_H-M   'P 1'
#
loop_
_entity.id
_entity.type
_entity.pdbx_description
1 polymer ?
#
loop_
_entity_poly.entity_id
_entity_poly.type
_entity_poly.pdbx_seq_one_letter_code
_entity_poly.pdbx_strand_id
1 'polypeptide(L)'
;MSRSIRASKQGTKKVNKAFNLSGKTKEYITGASGCSRPTFDKFLGGKNIDKQKFIAICEALKLKWTDIAEIESSDRIQLQGKVINELVEEIRESIEDSLEKECGTMRVLDMSRPIEL
;
A
#
# COMPACT_ATOMS: atom_id res chain seq x y z
N MET A 1 -11.56 -15.00 -3.83
CA MET A 1 -10.30 -15.48 -4.43
C MET A 1 -9.14 -15.13 -3.50
N SER A 2 -8.71 -16.06 -2.64
CA SER A 2 -7.50 -15.84 -1.83
C SER A 2 -6.27 -16.01 -2.74
N ARG A 3 -5.69 -14.88 -3.16
CA ARG A 3 -4.39 -14.89 -3.83
C ARG A 3 -3.34 -15.07 -2.75
N SER A 4 -2.66 -16.22 -2.74
CA SER A 4 -1.53 -16.44 -1.84
C SER A 4 -0.43 -15.40 -2.10
N ILE A 5 0.27 -14.97 -1.05
CA ILE A 5 1.35 -13.99 -1.13
C ILE A 5 2.56 -14.50 -0.35
N ARG A 6 3.76 -14.05 -0.74
CA ARG A 6 5.01 -14.34 -0.04
C ARG A 6 5.79 -13.07 0.25
N ALA A 7 6.72 -13.15 1.20
CA ALA A 7 7.64 -12.07 1.48
C ALA A 7 8.76 -12.03 0.43
N SER A 8 9.19 -10.82 0.08
CA SER A 8 10.38 -10.63 -0.76
C SER A 8 11.64 -11.05 -0.02
N LYS A 9 12.76 -11.27 -0.72
CA LYS A 9 14.05 -11.58 -0.08
C LYS A 9 14.45 -10.55 0.99
N GLN A 10 14.18 -9.26 0.74
CA GLN A 10 14.41 -8.20 1.71
C GLN A 10 13.38 -8.20 2.84
N GLY A 11 12.10 -8.41 2.50
CA GLY A 11 11.00 -8.52 3.46
C GLY A 11 11.23 -9.63 4.49
N THR A 12 11.68 -10.81 4.05
CA THR A 12 12.02 -11.94 4.93
C THR A 12 13.12 -11.57 5.93
N LYS A 13 14.17 -10.85 5.51
CA LYS A 13 15.21 -10.37 6.43
C LYS A 13 14.66 -9.35 7.44
N LYS A 14 13.83 -8.41 6.97
CA LYS A 14 13.20 -7.37 7.81
C LYS A 14 12.28 -7.98 8.87
N VAL A 15 11.46 -8.96 8.47
CA VAL A 15 10.58 -9.70 9.37
C VAL A 15 11.37 -10.48 10.42
N ASN A 16 12.38 -11.26 10.02
CA ASN A 16 13.18 -12.04 10.97
C ASN A 16 13.89 -11.14 11.99
N LYS A 17 14.44 -10.01 11.52
CA LYS A 17 15.04 -9.00 12.40
C LYS A 17 14.00 -8.42 13.37
N ALA A 18 12.83 -8.01 12.89
CA ALA A 18 11.76 -7.45 13.72
C ALA A 18 11.25 -8.47 14.75
N PHE A 19 11.09 -9.73 14.34
CA PHE A 19 10.69 -10.81 15.25
C PHE A 19 11.72 -11.02 16.36
N ASN A 20 13.01 -11.13 16.02
CA ASN A 20 14.09 -11.30 17.00
C ASN A 20 14.19 -10.11 17.96
N LEU A 21 14.00 -8.87 17.47
CA LEU A 21 14.04 -7.66 18.30
C LEU A 21 12.77 -7.49 19.16
N SER A 22 11.65 -8.10 18.77
CA SER A 22 10.38 -7.93 19.49
C SER A 22 10.35 -8.65 20.84
N GLY A 23 11.24 -9.63 21.06
CA GLY A 23 11.24 -10.48 22.26
C GLY A 23 10.01 -11.39 22.39
N LYS A 24 9.12 -11.42 21.37
CA LYS A 24 7.89 -12.21 21.38
C LYS A 24 8.16 -13.64 20.95
N THR A 25 7.46 -14.59 21.56
CA THR A 25 7.52 -16.00 21.16
C THR A 25 6.74 -16.26 19.88
N LYS A 26 7.02 -17.39 19.22
CA LYS A 26 6.23 -17.81 18.04
C LYS A 26 4.76 -17.98 18.41
N GLU A 27 4.49 -18.54 19.58
CA GLU A 27 3.15 -18.79 20.13
C GLU A 27 2.36 -17.49 20.24
N TYR A 28 2.99 -16.46 20.81
CA TYR A 28 2.39 -15.15 20.94
C TYR A 28 1.97 -14.58 19.58
N ILE A 29 2.88 -14.62 18.59
CA ILE A 29 2.59 -14.09 17.25
C ILE A 29 1.50 -14.91 16.55
N THR A 30 1.56 -16.25 16.64
CA THR A 30 0.55 -17.13 16.04
C THR A 30 -0.83 -16.95 16.65
N GLY A 31 -0.90 -16.76 17.97
CA GLY A 31 -2.15 -16.46 18.67
C GLY A 31 -2.71 -15.10 18.28
N ALA A 32 -1.87 -14.06 18.26
CA ALA A 32 -2.29 -12.71 17.90
C ALA A 32 -2.74 -12.59 16.43
N SER A 33 -2.13 -13.34 15.52
CA SER A 33 -2.47 -13.34 14.08
C SER A 33 -3.49 -14.41 13.69
N GLY A 34 -3.92 -15.24 14.63
CA GLY A 34 -4.82 -16.38 14.38
C GLY A 34 -4.29 -17.34 13.32
N CYS A 35 -2.97 -17.49 13.18
CA CYS A 35 -2.35 -18.39 12.21
C CYS A 35 -1.75 -19.62 12.90
N SER A 36 -1.52 -20.69 12.12
CA SER A 36 -0.87 -21.89 12.65
C SER A 36 0.66 -21.70 12.74
N ARG A 37 1.34 -22.36 13.69
CA ARG A 37 2.81 -22.38 13.75
C ARG A 37 3.45 -22.76 12.39
N PRO A 38 3.01 -23.82 11.69
CA PRO A 38 3.53 -24.14 10.36
C PRO A 38 3.34 -23.01 9.33
N THR A 39 2.22 -22.27 9.40
CA THR A 39 1.99 -21.10 8.53
C THR A 39 2.96 -19.97 8.86
N PHE A 40 3.22 -19.72 10.15
CA PHE A 40 4.19 -18.72 10.58
C PHE A 40 5.62 -19.09 10.17
N ASP A 41 6.01 -20.36 10.28
CA ASP A 41 7.33 -20.82 9.80
C ASP A 41 7.47 -20.68 8.27
N LYS A 42 6.40 -20.97 7.51
CA LYS A 42 6.34 -20.70 6.07
C LYS A 42 6.53 -19.21 5.77
N PHE A 43 5.89 -18.33 6.53
CA PHE A 43 6.03 -16.88 6.40
C PHE A 43 7.47 -16.40 6.67
N LEU A 44 8.08 -16.84 7.77
CA LEU A 44 9.47 -16.53 8.11
C LEU A 44 10.47 -17.07 7.08
N GLY A 45 10.11 -18.15 6.39
CA GLY A 45 10.89 -18.73 5.29
C GLY A 45 10.63 -18.11 3.91
N GLY A 46 9.76 -17.09 3.80
CA GLY A 46 9.42 -16.46 2.53
C GLY A 46 8.61 -17.35 1.57
N LYS A 47 7.88 -18.34 2.09
CA LYS A 47 6.98 -19.19 1.30
C LYS A 47 5.60 -18.54 1.14
N ASN A 48 4.85 -18.96 0.11
CA ASN A 48 3.49 -18.50 -0.10
C ASN A 48 2.57 -18.92 1.05
N ILE A 49 1.81 -17.96 1.56
CA ILE A 49 0.76 -18.15 2.55
C ILE A 49 -0.49 -17.37 2.14
N ASP A 50 -1.60 -17.61 2.82
CA ASP A 50 -2.83 -16.84 2.64
C ASP A 50 -2.60 -15.35 2.93
N LYS A 51 -3.16 -14.47 2.09
CA LYS A 51 -2.97 -13.02 2.19
C LYS A 51 -3.51 -12.43 3.48
N GLN A 52 -4.64 -12.89 3.99
CA GLN A 52 -5.20 -12.38 5.25
C GLN A 52 -4.27 -12.74 6.41
N LYS A 53 -3.76 -13.98 6.43
CA LYS A 53 -2.76 -14.40 7.42
C LYS A 53 -1.45 -13.62 7.31
N PHE A 54 -1.00 -13.33 6.08
CA PHE A 54 0.20 -12.52 5.85
C PHE A 54 0.06 -11.12 6.46
N ILE A 55 -1.07 -10.45 6.21
CA ILE A 55 -1.35 -9.11 6.75
C ILE A 55 -1.43 -9.15 8.28
N ALA A 56 -2.17 -10.12 8.85
CA ALA A 56 -2.32 -10.26 10.30
C ALA A 56 -0.99 -10.51 11.02
N ILE A 57 -0.08 -11.30 10.42
CA ILE A 57 1.26 -11.51 10.97
C ILE A 57 2.09 -10.21 10.92
N CYS A 58 2.03 -9.47 9.82
CA CYS A 58 2.70 -8.18 9.69
C CYS A 58 2.20 -7.18 10.75
N GLU A 59 0.89 -7.11 10.98
CA GLU A 59 0.28 -6.26 12.02
C GLU A 59 0.74 -6.65 13.43
N ALA A 60 0.77 -7.95 13.76
CA ALA A 60 1.26 -8.44 15.05
C ALA A 60 2.74 -8.07 15.32
N LEU A 61 3.53 -7.95 14.24
CA LEU A 61 4.93 -7.50 14.25
C LEU A 61 5.09 -5.98 14.07
N LYS A 62 4.00 -5.22 13.96
CA LYS A 62 3.99 -3.76 13.69
C LYS A 62 4.76 -3.39 12.41
N LEU A 63 4.62 -4.19 11.36
CA LEU A 63 5.22 -3.99 10.05
C LEU A 63 4.15 -3.67 9.01
N LYS A 64 4.45 -2.75 8.08
CA LYS A 64 3.60 -2.50 6.91
C LYS A 64 3.75 -3.64 5.91
N TRP A 65 2.67 -4.39 5.64
CA TRP A 65 2.73 -5.60 4.81
C TRP A 65 3.22 -5.34 3.38
N THR A 66 2.93 -4.16 2.81
CA THR A 66 3.37 -3.76 1.45
C THR A 66 4.88 -3.66 1.31
N ASP A 67 5.59 -3.40 2.41
CA ASP A 67 7.05 -3.30 2.41
C ASP A 67 7.72 -4.68 2.53
N ILE A 68 6.95 -5.68 2.98
CA ILE A 68 7.43 -7.03 3.22
C ILE A 68 7.11 -7.92 2.02
N ALA A 69 5.91 -7.78 1.46
CA ALA A 69 5.43 -8.59 0.36
C ALA A 69 6.32 -8.48 -0.87
N GLU A 70 6.50 -9.60 -1.57
CA GLU A 70 6.99 -9.59 -2.93
C GLU A 70 5.82 -9.21 -3.84
N ILE A 71 5.81 -7.94 -4.21
CA ILE A 71 4.87 -7.36 -5.16
C ILE A 71 5.66 -7.22 -6.46
N GLU A 72 5.19 -7.86 -7.53
CA GLU A 72 5.76 -7.71 -8.87
C GLU A 72 5.85 -6.21 -9.21
N SER A 73 6.92 -5.81 -9.89
CA SER A 73 7.19 -4.40 -10.20
C SER A 73 6.03 -3.74 -10.97
N SER A 74 5.35 -4.48 -11.84
CA SER A 74 4.13 -4.04 -12.54
C SER A 74 2.98 -3.69 -11.58
N ASP A 75 2.77 -4.52 -10.56
CA ASP A 75 1.70 -4.33 -9.57
C ASP A 75 2.03 -3.17 -8.63
N ARG A 76 3.32 -2.98 -8.32
CA ARG A 76 3.80 -1.84 -7.52
C ARG A 76 3.60 -0.52 -8.27
N ILE A 77 3.90 -0.48 -9.57
CA ILE A 77 3.67 0.70 -10.41
C ILE A 77 2.17 1.00 -10.51
N GLN A 78 1.31 -0.01 -10.68
CA GLN A 78 -0.15 0.21 -10.68
C GLN A 78 -0.67 0.71 -9.34
N LEU A 79 -0.20 0.18 -8.21
CA LEU A 79 -0.56 0.66 -6.88
C LEU A 79 -0.12 2.12 -6.65
N GLN A 80 1.11 2.47 -7.05
CA GLN A 80 1.59 3.84 -6.95
C GLN A 80 0.85 4.78 -7.89
N GLY A 81 0.57 4.35 -9.13
CA GLY A 81 -0.19 5.13 -10.11
C GLY A 81 -1.61 5.44 -9.65
N LYS A 82 -2.29 4.49 -8.99
CA LYS A 82 -3.61 4.74 -8.38
C LYS A 82 -3.57 5.79 -7.28
N VAL A 83 -2.59 5.70 -6.37
CA VAL A 83 -2.44 6.68 -5.29
C VAL A 83 -2.12 8.08 -5.82
N ILE A 84 -1.28 8.17 -6.85
CA ILE A 84 -0.98 9.46 -7.50
C ILE A 84 -2.23 10.02 -8.17
N ASN A 85 -2.99 9.20 -8.91
CA ASN A 85 -4.22 9.67 -9.55
C ASN A 85 -5.26 10.12 -8.51
N GLU A 86 -5.47 9.36 -7.44
CA GLU A 86 -6.38 9.76 -6.35
C GLU A 86 -5.99 11.11 -5.76
N LEU A 87 -4.70 11.35 -5.51
CA LEU A 87 -4.19 12.64 -5.02
C LEU A 87 -4.33 13.76 -6.07
N VAL A 88 -4.10 13.47 -7.34
CA VAL A 88 -4.26 14.45 -8.43
C VAL A 88 -5.71 14.86 -8.58
N GLU A 89 -6.66 13.92 -8.48
CA GLU A 89 -8.08 14.24 -8.53
C GLU A 89 -8.53 15.04 -7.30
N GLU A 90 -8.07 14.69 -6.09
CA GLU A 90 -8.35 15.47 -4.86
C GLU A 90 -7.83 16.91 -4.97
N ILE A 91 -6.62 17.09 -5.51
CA ILE A 91 -6.06 18.43 -5.73
C ILE A 91 -6.86 19.18 -6.80
N ARG A 92 -7.25 18.51 -7.89
CA ARG A 92 -8.06 19.13 -8.96
C ARG A 92 -9.40 19.62 -8.46
N GLU A 93 -10.12 18.81 -7.68
CA GLU A 93 -11.37 19.20 -7.02
C GLU A 93 -11.14 20.39 -6.08
N SER A 94 -10.05 20.39 -5.31
CA SER A 94 -9.73 21.48 -4.39
C SER A 94 -9.36 22.81 -5.07
N ILE A 95 -8.90 22.79 -6.32
CA ILE A 95 -8.48 23.99 -7.06
C ILE A 95 -9.42 24.36 -8.20
N GLU A 96 -10.52 23.63 -8.37
CA GLU A 96 -11.48 23.80 -9.47
C GLU A 96 -11.97 25.26 -9.58
N ASP A 97 -12.36 25.85 -8.45
CA ASP A 97 -12.78 27.26 -8.34
C ASP A 97 -11.69 28.27 -8.76
N SER A 98 -10.42 27.93 -8.58
CA SER A 98 -9.28 28.79 -8.96
C SER A 98 -8.88 28.58 -10.42
N LEU A 99 -8.99 27.36 -10.94
CA LEU A 99 -8.77 27.03 -12.35
C LEU A 99 -9.79 27.74 -13.25
N GLU A 100 -11.07 27.76 -12.86
CA GLU A 100 -12.12 28.40 -13.65
C GLU A 100 -11.93 29.93 -13.72
N LYS A 101 -11.52 30.56 -12.62
CA LYS A 101 -11.23 32.01 -12.57
C LYS A 101 -9.97 32.42 -13.33
N GLU A 102 -8.88 31.67 -13.20
CA GLU A 102 -7.57 32.05 -13.75
C GLU A 102 -7.35 31.55 -15.18
N CYS A 103 -7.90 30.39 -15.55
CA CYS A 103 -7.68 29.74 -16.84
C CYS A 103 -8.96 29.53 -17.64
N GLY A 104 -10.15 29.68 -17.05
CA GLY A 104 -11.43 29.45 -17.73
C GLY A 104 -11.98 30.64 -18.51
N THR A 105 -11.40 31.83 -18.38
CA THR A 105 -11.92 33.04 -19.05
C THR A 105 -10.85 33.79 -19.85
N MET A 106 -11.20 34.13 -21.10
CA MET A 106 -10.42 35.02 -21.94
C MET A 106 -11.08 36.41 -21.94
N ARG A 107 -10.30 37.46 -21.67
CA ARG A 107 -10.78 38.85 -21.78
C ARG A 107 -10.59 39.34 -23.21
N VAL A 108 -11.70 39.64 -23.89
CA VAL A 108 -11.70 40.25 -25.22
C VAL A 108 -12.51 41.54 -25.14
N LEU A 109 -11.85 42.68 -25.38
CA LEU A 109 -12.48 44.01 -25.42
C LEU A 109 -13.39 44.27 -24.20
N ASP A 110 -12.81 44.19 -22.99
CA ASP A 110 -13.46 44.35 -21.69
C ASP A 110 -14.61 43.38 -21.33
N MET A 111 -14.85 42.34 -22.12
CA MET A 111 -15.80 41.27 -21.81
C MET A 111 -15.07 39.97 -21.41
N SER A 112 -15.51 39.33 -20.33
CA SER A 112 -15.09 37.97 -19.96
C SER A 112 -15.91 36.94 -20.75
N ARG A 113 -15.27 36.11 -21.56
CA ARG A 113 -15.90 34.96 -22.21
C ARG A 113 -15.26 33.66 -21.72
N PRO A 114 -16.05 32.59 -21.50
CA PRO A 114 -15.50 31.28 -21.18
C PRO A 114 -14.68 30.75 -22.36
N ILE A 115 -13.60 30.03 -22.08
CA ILE A 115 -12.79 29.36 -23.10
C ILE A 115 -13.49 28.03 -23.42
N GLU A 116 -14.01 27.89 -24.64
CA GLU A 116 -14.47 26.59 -25.15
C GLU A 116 -13.24 25.71 -25.39
N LEU A 117 -13.14 24.59 -24.65
CA LEU A 117 -12.12 23.55 -24.84
C LEU A 117 -12.51 22.58 -25.94
#